data_AF-A0A804QWW4-F1
#
_entry.id   AF-A0A804QWW4-F1
#
_cell.length_a   1.000
_cell.length_b   1.000
_cell.length_c   1.000
_cell.angle_alpha   90.00
_cell.angle_beta   90.00
_cell.angle_gamma   90.00
#
_symmetry.space_group_name_H-M   'P 1'
#
loop_
_entity.id
_entity.type
_entity.pdbx_description
1 polymer ?
#
loop_
_entity_poly.entity_id
_entity_poly.type
_entity_poly.pdbx_seq_one_letter_code
_entity_poly.pdbx_strand_id
1 'polypeptide(L)' 'LKKLGLPIKEDSSPWFHRKQVGGWTVVYDGLTFVTVRGAGHMGTTQPQQALELFNHFLANTNLPSKPF' A
#
# COMPACT_ATOMS: atom_id res chain seq x y z
N LEU A 1 -5.10 2.10 -13.61
CA LEU A 1 -4.83 0.66 -13.37
C LEU A 1 -5.62 -0.25 -14.30
N LYS A 2 -6.96 -0.18 -14.34
CA LYS A 2 -7.77 -0.99 -15.30
C LYS A 2 -7.31 -0.91 -16.76
N LYS A 3 -6.80 0.25 -17.20
CA LYS A 3 -6.24 0.44 -18.55
C LYS A 3 -5.01 -0.42 -18.88
N LEU A 4 -4.29 -0.92 -17.86
CA LEU A 4 -3.16 -1.84 -18.06
C LEU A 4 -3.62 -3.28 -18.34
N GLY A 5 -4.89 -3.61 -18.09
CA GLY A 5 -5.42 -4.96 -18.34
C GLY A 5 -4.86 -6.07 -17.44
N LEU A 6 -4.15 -5.73 -16.36
CA LEU A 6 -3.56 -6.72 -15.46
C LEU A 6 -4.65 -7.44 -14.64
N PRO A 7 -4.60 -8.78 -14.51
CA PRO A 7 -5.46 -9.54 -13.61
C PRO A 7 -5.29 -9.10 -12.15
N ILE A 8 -6.39 -9.01 -11.41
CA ILE A 8 -6.38 -8.74 -9.96
C ILE A 8 -6.08 -10.07 -9.25
N LYS A 9 -5.04 -10.08 -8.41
CA LYS A 9 -4.71 -11.20 -7.49
C LYS A 9 -5.35 -11.00 -6.13
N GLU A 10 -5.31 -9.76 -5.61
CA GLU A 10 -5.96 -9.39 -4.36
C GLU A 10 -6.76 -8.11 -4.57
N ASP A 11 -8.05 -8.17 -4.24
CA ASP A 11 -8.95 -7.02 -4.31
C ASP A 11 -8.56 -5.93 -3.30
N SER A 12 -9.12 -4.74 -3.51
CA SER A 12 -8.83 -3.56 -2.71
C SER A 12 -9.04 -3.81 -1.21
N SER A 13 -7.96 -3.81 -0.44
CA SER A 13 -7.98 -4.06 1.01
C SER A 13 -7.20 -2.98 1.78
N PRO A 14 -7.58 -2.68 3.03
CA PRO A 14 -6.84 -1.73 3.84
C PRO A 14 -5.51 -2.33 4.29
N TRP A 15 -4.50 -1.48 4.40
CA TRP A 15 -3.27 -1.82 5.10
C TRP A 15 -3.11 -0.95 6.35
N PHE A 16 -2.37 -1.46 7.34
CA PHE A 16 -2.32 -0.89 8.67
C PHE A 16 -0.92 -0.44 9.07
N HIS A 17 -0.87 0.71 9.74
CA HIS A 17 0.30 1.21 10.47
C HIS A 17 -0.13 1.46 11.91
N ARG A 18 0.49 0.78 12.89
CA ARG A 18 0.21 0.97 14.34
C ARG A 18 -1.29 0.98 14.66
N LYS A 19 -2.01 -0.08 14.29
CA LYS A 19 -3.48 -0.23 14.45
C LYS A 19 -4.36 0.79 13.71
N GLN A 20 -3.78 1.71 12.92
CA GLN A 20 -4.52 2.68 12.10
C GLN A 20 -4.47 2.28 10.64
N VAL A 21 -5.52 2.59 9.88
CA VAL A 21 -5.51 2.40 8.42
C VAL A 21 -4.48 3.36 7.82
N GLY A 22 -3.39 2.80 7.30
CA GLY A 22 -2.35 3.53 6.57
C GLY A 22 -2.76 3.85 5.14
N GLY A 23 -3.71 3.11 4.57
CA GLY A 23 -4.29 3.33 3.26
C GLY A 23 -4.88 2.05 2.67
N TRP A 24 -4.91 1.94 1.34
CA TRP A 24 -5.44 0.78 0.61
C TRP A 24 -4.42 0.22 -0.36
N THR A 25 -4.47 -1.10 -0.57
CA THR A 25 -3.67 -1.82 -1.55
C THR A 25 -4.55 -2.60 -2.53
N VAL A 26 -4.10 -2.71 -3.77
CA VAL A 26 -4.63 -3.65 -4.78
C VAL A 26 -3.44 -4.38 -5.39
N VAL A 27 -3.47 -5.72 -5.37
CA VAL A 27 -2.40 -6.54 -5.94
C VAL A 27 -2.85 -7.06 -7.31
N TYR A 28 -2.10 -6.69 -8.33
CA TYR A 28 -2.25 -7.21 -9.68
C TYR A 28 -1.14 -8.22 -9.98
N ASP A 29 -1.29 -8.97 -11.07
CA ASP A 29 -0.18 -9.76 -11.59
C ASP A 29 0.98 -8.85 -12.03
N GLY A 30 2.11 -8.92 -11.32
CA GLY A 30 3.32 -8.13 -11.58
C GLY A 30 3.30 -6.68 -11.08
N LEU A 31 2.26 -6.22 -10.40
CA LEU A 31 2.15 -4.83 -9.91
C LEU A 31 1.34 -4.75 -8.62
N THR A 32 1.86 -4.06 -7.61
CA THR A 32 1.09 -3.68 -6.42
C THR A 32 0.82 -2.19 -6.44
N PHE A 33 -0.44 -1.79 -6.38
CA PHE A 33 -0.84 -0.40 -6.21
C PHE A 33 -1.13 -0.11 -4.74
N VAL A 34 -0.59 0.99 -4.21
CA VAL A 34 -0.77 1.40 -2.81
C VAL A 34 -1.16 2.87 -2.74
N THR A 35 -2.08 3.18 -1.85
CA THR A 35 -2.40 4.54 -1.41
C THR A 35 -1.94 4.75 0.02
N VAL A 36 -1.56 5.98 0.37
CA VAL A 36 -1.24 6.38 1.74
C VAL A 36 -2.29 7.38 2.19
N ARG A 37 -3.16 6.96 3.12
CA ARG A 37 -4.24 7.78 3.68
C ARG A 37 -3.67 9.05 4.27
N GLY A 38 -4.20 10.20 3.86
CA GLY A 38 -3.78 11.51 4.39
C GLY A 38 -2.49 12.07 3.81
N ALA A 39 -1.77 11.31 2.97
CA ALA A 39 -0.61 11.85 2.28
C ALA A 39 -1.04 12.76 1.13
N GLY A 40 -0.36 13.90 1.00
CA GLY A 40 -0.46 14.75 -0.19
C GLY A 40 0.42 14.24 -1.34
N HIS A 41 0.78 15.14 -2.25
CA HIS A 41 1.71 14.81 -3.35
C HIS A 41 3.08 14.37 -2.83
N MET A 42 3.54 14.97 -1.73
CA MET A 42 4.78 14.60 -1.06
C MET A 42 4.51 13.60 0.06
N GLY A 43 5.17 12.44 -0.01
CA GLY A 43 5.14 11.41 1.05
C GLY A 43 5.67 11.90 2.40
N THR A 44 6.33 13.06 2.45
CA THR A 44 6.78 13.73 3.69
C THR A 44 5.64 14.10 4.63
N THR A 45 4.40 14.17 4.15
CA THR A 45 3.21 14.42 4.97
C THR A 45 2.80 13.21 5.82
N GLN A 46 3.24 11.99 5.48
CA GLN A 46 2.99 10.75 6.21
C GLN A 46 4.28 9.93 6.29
N PRO A 47 5.32 10.44 7.00
CA PRO A 47 6.68 9.90 6.89
C PRO A 47 6.81 8.47 7.43
N GLN A 48 6.05 8.11 8.47
CA GLN A 48 6.10 6.76 9.06
C GLN A 48 5.51 5.73 8.10
N GLN A 49 4.37 6.05 7.49
CA GLN A 49 3.70 5.23 6.47
C GLN A 49 4.54 5.11 5.20
N ALA A 50 5.15 6.21 4.76
CA ALA A 50 6.03 6.21 3.59
C ALA A 50 7.26 5.33 3.79
N LEU A 51 7.87 5.37 4.98
CA LEU A 51 9.01 4.51 5.31
C LEU A 51 8.61 3.03 5.39
N GLU A 52 7.46 2.72 6.00
CA GLU A 52 6.96 1.34 6.06
C GLU A 52 6.69 0.79 4.64
N LEU A 53 6.00 1.56 3.79
CA LEU A 53 5.81 1.22 2.37
C LEU A 53 7.15 0.97 1.66
N PHE A 54 8.13 1.85 1.86
CA PHE A 54 9.44 1.70 1.22
C PHE A 54 10.18 0.44 1.68
N ASN A 55 10.15 0.12 2.97
CA ASN A 55 10.76 -1.10 3.50
C ASN A 55 10.09 -2.36 2.94
N HIS A 56 8.76 -2.39 2.88
CA HIS A 56 8.02 -3.52 2.30
C HIS A 56 8.28 -3.70 0.81
N PHE A 57 8.39 -2.59 0.06
CA PHE A 57 8.77 -2.60 -1.34
C PHE A 57 10.15 -3.23 -1.55
N LEU A 58 11.16 -2.79 -0.80
CA LEU A 58 12.52 -3.34 -0.91
C LEU A 58 12.59 -4.82 -0.51
N ALA A 59 11.82 -5.23 0.49
CA ALA A 59 11.76 -6.62 0.94
C ALA A 59 10.91 -7.52 0.03
N ASN A 60 10.21 -6.96 -0.97
CA ASN A 60 9.22 -7.67 -1.79
C ASN A 60 8.17 -8.41 -0.93
N THR A 61 7.60 -7.71 0.05
CA THR A 61 6.59 -8.25 0.96
C THR A 61 5.32 -7.41 0.95
N ASN A 62 4.18 -8.03 1.26
CA ASN A 62 2.91 -7.33 1.38
C ASN A 62 2.86 -6.45 2.64
N LEU A 63 2.16 -5.32 2.54
CA LEU A 63 1.87 -4.45 3.68
C LEU A 63 0.96 -5.15 4.70
N PRO A 64 1.00 -4.75 5.98
CA PRO A 64 0.17 -5.33 7.04
C PRO A 64 -1.32 -5.27 6.72
N SER A 65 -1.99 -6.43 6.61
CA SER A 65 -3.44 -6.51 6.37
C SER A 65 -4.30 -6.55 7.64
N LYS A 66 -3.66 -6.52 8.81
CA LYS A 66 -4.33 -6.54 10.12
C LYS A 66 -3.80 -5.43 11.02
N PRO A 67 -4.65 -4.83 11.89
CA PRO A 67 -4.21 -3.85 12.87
C PRO A 67 -3.47 -4.55 14.02
N PHE A 68 -2.14 -4.59 13.95
CA PHE A 68 -1.28 -4.97 15.07
C PHE A 68 -0.57 -3.74 15.68
#